data_AF-A0A6B1G0U1-F1
#
_entry.id   AF-A0A6B1G0U1-F1
#
_cell.length_a   1.000
_cell.length_b   1.000
_cell.length_c   1.000
_cell.angle_alpha   90.00
_cell.angle_beta   90.00
_cell.angle_gamma   90.00
#
_symmetry.space_group_name_H-M   'P 1'
#
loop_
_entity.id
_entity.type
_entity.pdbx_description
1 polymer ?
#
loop_
_entity_poly.entity_id
_entity_poly.type
_entity_poly.pdbx_seq_one_letter_code
_entity_poly.pdbx_strand_id
1 'polypeptide(L)' 'MVGLEAERKRLQKELDNVDNQINRTTGLLDNENFIAKAPEHVVQRERDKLEDLKGQRVQVSSSLEQLRGQPDQ' A
#
# COMPACT_ATOMS: atom_id res chain seq x y z
N MET A 1 17.19 -10.59 19.02
CA MET A 1 17.51 -9.44 18.15
C MET A 1 16.98 -9.78 16.77
N VAL A 2 15.94 -9.08 16.31
CA VAL A 2 15.50 -9.20 14.90
C VAL A 2 16.59 -8.52 14.08
N GLY A 3 17.29 -9.29 13.24
CA GLY A 3 18.31 -8.75 12.36
C GLY A 3 17.69 -7.85 11.28
N LEU A 4 18.50 -6.98 10.69
CA LEU A 4 18.06 -6.06 9.63
C LEU A 4 17.39 -6.80 8.46
N GLU A 5 17.83 -8.03 8.15
CA GLU A 5 17.17 -8.89 7.16
C GLU A 5 15.73 -9.28 7.54
N ALA A 6 15.48 -9.59 8.81
CA ALA A 6 14.15 -9.95 9.26
C ALA A 6 13.21 -8.74 9.24
N GLU A 7 13.70 -7.55 9.60
CA GLU A 7 12.94 -6.29 9.47
C GLU A 7 12.65 -5.95 8.01
N ARG A 8 13.66 -6.03 7.14
CA ARG A 8 13.49 -5.86 5.68
C ARG A 8 12.42 -6.81 5.14
N LYS A 9 12.42 -8.09 5.56
CA LYS A 9 11.42 -9.07 5.12
C LYS A 9 10.01 -8.75 5.64
N ARG A 10 9.88 -8.22 6.86
CA ARG A 10 8.60 -7.77 7.42
C ARG A 10 8.03 -6.63 6.62
N LEU A 11 8.83 -5.59 6.39
CA LEU A 11 8.42 -4.43 5.61
C LEU A 11 8.15 -4.78 4.13
N GLN A 12 8.90 -5.70 3.53
CA GLN A 12 8.60 -6.20 2.17
C GLN A 12 7.23 -6.87 2.10
N LYS A 13 6.89 -7.68 3.11
CA LYS A 13 5.58 -8.34 3.19
C LYS A 13 4.46 -7.32 3.43
N GLU A 14 4.72 -6.30 4.22
CA GLU A 14 3.79 -5.19 4.44
C GLU A 14 3.57 -4.41 3.15
N LEU A 15 4.63 -4.08 2.41
CA LEU A 15 4.57 -3.42 1.11
C LEU A 15 3.73 -4.22 0.12
N ASP A 16 3.96 -5.53 0.01
CA ASP A 16 3.16 -6.43 -0.85
C ASP A 16 1.68 -6.43 -0.48
N ASN A 17 1.37 -6.45 0.83
CA ASN A 17 -0.01 -6.42 1.29
C ASN A 17 -0.70 -5.07 0.98
N VAL A 18 0.02 -3.96 1.13
CA VAL A 18 -0.48 -2.63 0.77
C VAL A 18 -0.67 -2.53 -0.76
N ASP A 19 0.29 -3.01 -1.55
CA ASP A 19 0.22 -2.99 -3.02
C ASP A 19 -0.97 -3.83 -3.55
N ASN A 20 -1.20 -5.01 -2.96
CA ASN A 20 -2.37 -5.83 -3.26
C ASN A 20 -3.71 -5.13 -2.95
N GLN A 21 -3.78 -4.38 -1.84
CA GLN A 21 -4.96 -3.60 -1.50
C GLN A 21 -5.16 -2.43 -2.47
N ILE A 22 -4.09 -1.72 -2.83
CA ILE A 22 -4.12 -0.65 -3.83
C ILE A 22 -4.64 -1.19 -5.16
N ASN A 23 -4.14 -2.34 -5.61
CA ASN A 23 -4.54 -2.93 -6.88
C ASN A 23 -6.04 -3.28 -6.87
N ARG A 24 -6.53 -3.91 -5.79
CA ARG A 24 -7.97 -4.22 -5.64
C ARG A 24 -8.84 -2.97 -5.65
N THR A 25 -8.50 -1.96 -4.85
CA THR A 25 -9.29 -0.72 -4.77
C THR A 25 -9.19 0.07 -6.07
N THR A 26 -8.03 0.11 -6.72
CA THR A 26 -7.87 0.73 -8.05
C THR A 26 -8.73 0.02 -9.09
N GLY A 27 -8.74 -1.31 -9.13
CA GLY A 27 -9.58 -2.08 -10.05
C GLY A 27 -11.08 -1.86 -9.83
N LEU A 28 -11.52 -1.66 -8.58
CA LEU A 28 -12.91 -1.26 -8.30
C LEU A 28 -13.23 0.14 -8.84
N LEU A 29 -12.31 1.09 -8.65
CA LEU A 29 -12.46 2.48 -9.07
C LEU A 29 -12.21 2.70 -10.57
N ASP A 30 -11.55 1.78 -11.25
CA ASP A 30 -11.38 1.78 -12.71
C ASP A 30 -12.62 1.19 -13.40
N ASN A 31 -13.37 0.33 -12.69
CA ASN A 31 -14.60 -0.24 -13.21
C ASN A 31 -15.73 0.80 -13.25
N GLU A 32 -15.96 1.37 -14.43
CA GLU A 32 -17.02 2.36 -14.67
C GLU A 32 -18.42 1.85 -14.24
N ASN A 33 -18.68 0.55 -14.31
CA ASN A 33 -19.95 -0.02 -13.85
C ASN A 33 -20.12 0.11 -12.34
N PHE A 34 -19.03 -0.05 -11.58
CA PHE A 34 -19.02 0.15 -10.14
C PHE A 34 -19.22 1.63 -9.82
N ILE A 35 -18.48 2.53 -10.46
CA ILE A 35 -18.61 3.98 -10.22
C ILE A 35 -20.04 4.48 -10.54
N ALA A 36 -20.62 4.00 -11.63
CA ALA A 36 -21.94 4.43 -12.07
C ALA A 36 -23.09 3.88 -11.21
N LYS A 37 -22.90 2.72 -10.56
CA LYS A 37 -23.95 2.05 -9.76
C LYS A 37 -23.76 2.20 -8.26
N ALA A 38 -22.52 2.35 -7.80
CA ALA A 38 -22.23 2.52 -6.39
C ALA A 38 -22.64 3.94 -5.95
N PRO A 39 -23.16 4.08 -4.73
CA PRO A 39 -23.49 5.40 -4.20
C PRO A 39 -22.22 6.23 -4.00
N GLU A 40 -22.34 7.55 -4.16
CA GLU A 40 -21.20 8.48 -4.13
C GLU A 40 -20.32 8.33 -2.87
N HIS A 41 -20.94 8.10 -1.70
CA HIS A 41 -20.20 7.91 -0.45
C HIS A 41 -19.32 6.65 -0.45
N VAL A 42 -19.72 5.58 -1.17
CA VAL A 42 -18.91 4.36 -1.31
C VAL A 42 -17.74 4.61 -2.25
N VAL A 43 -18.01 5.27 -3.39
CA VAL A 43 -16.95 5.62 -4.35
C VAL A 43 -15.92 6.55 -3.70
N GLN A 44 -16.39 7.58 -2.97
CA GLN A 44 -15.50 8.48 -2.24
C GLN A 44 -14.70 7.76 -1.16
N ARG A 45 -15.33 6.85 -0.39
CA ARG A 45 -14.62 6.04 0.61
C ARG A 45 -13.52 5.18 -0.02
N GLU A 46 -13.77 4.56 -1.17
CA GLU A 46 -12.74 3.77 -1.86
C GLU A 46 -11.63 4.67 -2.41
N ARG A 47 -11.95 5.88 -2.88
CA ARG A 47 -10.94 6.87 -3.34
C ARG A 47 -10.06 7.36 -2.19
N ASP A 48 -10.66 7.71 -1.06
CA ASP A 48 -9.95 8.12 0.15
C ASP A 48 -9.05 6.99 0.67
N LYS A 49 -9.58 5.77 0.73
CA LYS A 49 -8.81 4.56 1.05
C LYS A 49 -7.66 4.34 0.09
N LEU A 50 -7.85 4.55 -1.21
CA LEU A 50 -6.77 4.42 -2.19
C LEU A 50 -5.64 5.42 -1.91
N GLU A 51 -5.98 6.66 -1.55
CA GLU A 51 -5.01 7.70 -1.25
C GLU A 51 -4.23 7.38 0.04
N ASP A 52 -4.92 6.95 1.09
CA ASP A 52 -4.31 6.49 2.34
C ASP A 52 -3.36 5.30 2.11
N LEU A 53 -3.81 4.28 1.37
CA LEU A 53 -2.98 3.12 1.02
C LEU A 53 -1.74 3.53 0.21
N LYS A 54 -1.86 4.48 -0.72
CA LYS A 54 -0.72 5.03 -1.46
C LYS A 54 0.26 5.74 -0.53
N GLY A 55 -0.24 6.50 0.45
CA GLY A 55 0.58 7.10 1.51
C GLY A 55 1.36 6.05 2.30
N GLN A 56 0.67 5.02 2.79
CA GLN A 56 1.28 3.91 3.51
C GLN A 56 2.36 3.20 2.66
N ARG A 57 2.08 2.93 1.38
CA ARG A 57 3.05 2.32 0.46
C ARG A 57 4.33 3.14 0.36
N VAL A 58 4.21 4.46 0.22
CA VAL A 58 5.36 5.37 0.16
C VAL A 58 6.15 5.30 1.46
N GLN A 59 5.51 5.37 2.62
CA GLN A 59 6.20 5.27 3.91
C GLN A 59 6.96 3.95 4.05
N VAL A 60 6.32 2.81 3.80
CA VAL A 60 6.94 1.48 3.92
C VAL A 60 8.07 1.31 2.92
N SER A 61 7.89 1.77 1.67
CA SER A 61 8.95 1.72 0.66
C SER A 61 10.16 2.57 1.02
N SER A 62 9.95 3.76 1.61
CA SER A 62 11.01 4.64 2.07
C SER A 62 11.79 4.00 3.22
N SER A 63 11.10 3.42 4.21
CA SER A 63 11.74 2.68 5.30
C SER A 63 12.54 1.47 4.80
N LEU A 64 12.02 0.73 3.82
CA LEU A 64 12.74 -0.37 3.17
C LEU A 64 14.02 0.10 2.49
N GLU A 65 13.94 1.22 1.77
CA GLU A 65 15.08 1.78 1.04
C GLU A 65 16.17 2.26 2.00
N GLN A 66 15.77 2.92 3.11
CA GLN A 66 16.68 3.30 4.19
C GLN A 66 17.36 2.09 4.83
N LEU A 67 16.62 1.00 5.05
CA LEU A 67 17.21 -0.23 5.58
C LEU A 67 18.16 -0.89 4.59
N ARG A 68 17.91 -0.78 3.28
CA ARG A 68 18.77 -1.34 2.23
C ARG A 68 20.08 -0.57 2.08
N GLY A 69 20.05 0.75 2.34
CA GLY A 69 21.23 1.62 2.32
C GLY A 69 22.08 1.61 3.59
N GLN A 70 21.57 1.06 4.71
CA GLN A 70 22.35 0.88 5.93
C GLN A 70 23.22 -0.38 5.83
N PRO A 71 24.57 -0.27 5.83
CA PRO A 71 25.43 -1.43 6.00
C PRO A 71 25.18 -2.01 7.40
N ASP A 72 25.08 -3.34 7.46
CA ASP A 72 25.01 -4.13 8.69
C ASP A 72 26.27 -3.79 9.51
N GLN A 73 26.13 -2.95 10.54
CA GLN A 73 27.24 -2.56 11.44
C GLN A 73 27.49 -3.64 12.48
#